data_AF-H1KNI9-F1
#
_entry.id   AF-H1KNI9-F1
#
_cell.length_a   1.000
_cell.length_b   1.000
_cell.length_c   1.000
_cell.angle_alpha   90.00
_cell.angle_beta   90.00
_cell.angle_gamma   90.00
#
_symmetry.space_group_name_H-M   'P 1'
#
loop_
_entity.id
_entity.type
_entity.pdbx_description
1 polymer ?
#
loop_
_entity_poly.entity_id
_entity_poly.type
_entity_poly.pdbx_seq_one_letter_code
_entity_poly.pdbx_strand_id
1 'polypeptide(L)'
;MSEPLRLPAGSLVQRRLAALGAVRLAEDDVQADSVSQSYALGETIFGDVARDLVANGWAVYPQEIYGDRRLPGRIRREVIKWREDHRLDERLPRPEALEEWIRWCPAHNVALVLGRGSGDAFSVDIDVLDELLSYDIRRLAEDILGATPLRRVGNAPKVALFFRWASPEEAHKLQRTAFKFRDATGRGREQGLDILNYAKSVTIYGRHHRTGRNFSWEADTPLTTRPEDLPAVTAEDVQRFVDAVDVLHPFARGAGFQAGEVVLEFDETTQLTVPRRRRSADGAANWVEDSDGRITDGREEYLRHLAWTIVPMNAEAALSEGGVERLTAIVVEQFEQNAVVDGKWATRLAFEARGKVRYTIEKLRRGEIKPWTPERKRPGRVIGRSAVAPRAGARAPR
;
A
#
# COMPACT_ATOMS: atom_id res chain seq x y z
N MET A 1 33.57 -13.33 -59.04
CA MET A 1 34.10 -14.61 -58.54
C MET A 1 35.13 -14.29 -57.47
N SER A 2 34.72 -14.38 -56.20
CA SER A 2 35.63 -14.30 -55.04
C SER A 2 34.95 -15.05 -53.91
N GLU A 3 35.53 -16.18 -53.50
CA GLU A 3 35.13 -16.98 -52.33
C GLU A 3 35.08 -16.14 -51.05
N PRO A 4 34.17 -16.44 -50.11
CA PRO A 4 34.34 -16.00 -48.74
C PRO A 4 35.28 -16.94 -47.98
N LEU A 5 36.31 -16.32 -47.42
CA LEU A 5 37.27 -16.80 -46.45
C LEU A 5 36.60 -17.58 -45.29
N ARG A 6 36.96 -18.86 -45.11
CA ARG A 6 36.63 -19.64 -43.90
C ARG A 6 37.56 -19.22 -42.75
N LEU A 7 36.98 -18.87 -41.60
CA LEU A 7 37.66 -18.71 -40.31
C LEU A 7 36.91 -19.52 -39.22
N PRO A 8 37.61 -19.95 -38.16
CA PRO A 8 37.30 -21.17 -37.41
C PRO A 8 36.17 -21.01 -36.39
N ALA A 9 35.54 -22.15 -36.09
CA ALA A 9 34.46 -22.29 -35.12
C ALA A 9 34.93 -22.09 -33.67
N GLY A 10 34.09 -21.40 -32.88
CA GLY A 10 34.09 -21.52 -31.42
C GLY A 10 34.25 -20.21 -30.67
N SER A 11 33.16 -19.46 -30.48
CA SER A 11 33.06 -18.53 -29.34
C SER A 11 31.72 -18.73 -28.62
N LEU A 12 31.78 -18.74 -27.28
CA LEU A 12 30.67 -19.03 -26.37
C LEU A 12 29.51 -18.01 -26.47
N VAL A 13 29.75 -16.87 -27.13
CA VAL A 13 28.80 -15.76 -27.25
C VAL A 13 27.78 -15.99 -28.36
N GLN A 14 28.16 -16.68 -29.44
CA GLN A 14 27.23 -17.01 -30.54
C GLN A 14 26.25 -18.13 -30.19
N ARG A 15 26.56 -19.01 -29.22
CA ARG A 15 25.60 -20.02 -28.72
C ARG A 15 24.52 -19.43 -27.82
N ARG A 16 24.77 -18.28 -27.18
CA ARG A 16 23.78 -17.62 -26.29
C ARG A 16 22.77 -16.74 -27.03
N LEU A 17 23.10 -16.25 -28.22
CA LEU A 17 22.17 -15.44 -29.03
C LEU A 17 21.24 -16.28 -29.93
N ALA A 18 21.59 -17.52 -30.25
CA ALA A 18 20.72 -18.45 -30.98
C ALA A 18 19.63 -19.11 -30.10
N ALA A 19 19.75 -19.03 -28.76
CA ALA A 19 18.74 -19.55 -27.83
C ALA A 19 17.64 -18.53 -27.46
N LEU A 20 17.73 -17.28 -27.95
CA LEU A 20 16.82 -16.18 -27.63
C LEU A 20 15.94 -15.72 -28.81
N GLY A 21 15.88 -16.49 -29.91
CA GLY A 21 15.20 -16.02 -31.13
C GLY A 21 14.67 -17.13 -32.02
N ALA A 22 13.77 -17.99 -31.52
CA ALA A 22 12.91 -18.81 -32.37
C ALA A 22 11.76 -19.46 -31.59
N VAL A 23 10.64 -18.77 -31.39
CA VAL A 23 9.31 -19.41 -31.43
C VAL A 23 8.31 -18.39 -32.01
N ARG A 24 7.79 -18.70 -33.20
CA ARG A 24 6.60 -18.06 -33.77
C ARG A 24 5.36 -18.65 -33.12
N LEU A 25 4.38 -17.77 -32.95
CA LEU A 25 2.97 -17.96 -32.59
C LEU A 25 2.41 -19.37 -32.89
N ALA A 26 2.04 -20.07 -31.83
CA ALA A 26 0.93 -21.01 -31.82
C ALA A 26 0.08 -20.65 -30.60
N GLU A 27 -1.19 -20.39 -30.84
CA GLU A 27 -2.23 -20.23 -29.83
C GLU A 27 -2.41 -21.55 -29.06
N ASP A 28 -2.88 -21.41 -27.82
CA ASP A 28 -3.30 -22.43 -26.85
C ASP A 28 -2.26 -22.97 -25.83
N ASP A 29 -2.71 -22.98 -24.57
CA ASP A 29 -2.11 -23.43 -23.31
C ASP A 29 -1.03 -22.56 -22.64
N VAL A 30 -1.48 -21.44 -22.08
CA VAL A 30 -0.75 -20.73 -21.01
C VAL A 30 -0.91 -21.49 -19.69
N GLN A 31 -0.04 -22.47 -19.48
CA GLN A 31 0.29 -22.97 -18.15
C GLN A 31 1.67 -22.42 -17.80
N ALA A 32 1.69 -21.21 -17.24
CA ALA A 32 2.92 -20.56 -16.79
C ALA A 32 3.41 -21.24 -15.49
N ASP A 33 4.49 -22.01 -15.63
CA ASP A 33 5.36 -22.45 -14.56
C ASP A 33 5.95 -21.24 -13.82
N SER A 34 5.22 -20.74 -12.82
CA SER A 34 5.81 -20.04 -11.69
C SER A 34 5.97 -21.05 -10.56
N VAL A 35 7.18 -21.14 -10.04
CA VAL A 35 7.65 -22.18 -9.11
C VAL A 35 6.74 -22.30 -7.89
N SER A 36 5.76 -23.20 -7.97
CA SER A 36 5.06 -23.79 -6.84
C SER A 36 5.88 -25.02 -6.43
N GLN A 37 6.93 -24.82 -5.64
CA GLN A 37 7.64 -25.95 -5.03
C GLN A 37 6.66 -26.75 -4.17
N SER A 38 6.49 -28.00 -4.60
CA SER A 38 5.55 -28.98 -4.10
C SER A 38 6.05 -29.55 -2.77
N TYR A 39 5.13 -29.77 -1.83
CA TYR A 39 5.37 -30.24 -0.47
C TYR A 39 6.15 -31.56 -0.41
N ALA A 40 7.39 -31.51 0.08
CA ALA A 40 8.17 -32.70 0.42
C ALA A 40 8.32 -32.81 1.94
N LEU A 41 8.10 -34.00 2.51
CA LEU A 41 8.58 -34.32 3.84
C LEU A 41 10.11 -34.11 3.86
N GLY A 42 10.60 -33.21 4.72
CA GLY A 42 12.04 -32.95 4.89
C GLY A 42 12.53 -31.59 4.38
N GLU A 43 11.64 -30.66 4.00
CA GLU A 43 12.03 -29.31 3.58
C GLU A 43 12.76 -28.55 4.71
N THR A 44 13.94 -28.00 4.42
CA THR A 44 14.81 -27.30 5.36
C THR A 44 14.79 -25.78 5.15
N ILE A 45 13.58 -25.21 5.06
CA ILE A 45 13.30 -23.81 4.70
C ILE A 45 14.26 -22.82 5.39
N PHE A 46 14.32 -22.78 6.73
CA PHE A 46 15.22 -21.89 7.45
C PHE A 46 16.68 -22.29 7.27
N GLY A 47 16.97 -23.58 7.32
CA GLY A 47 18.33 -24.11 7.19
C GLY A 47 19.00 -23.78 5.84
N ASP A 48 18.20 -23.70 4.78
CA ASP A 48 18.68 -23.49 3.40
C ASP A 48 19.06 -22.03 3.13
N VAL A 49 18.35 -21.08 3.74
CA VAL A 49 18.47 -19.65 3.38
C VAL A 49 19.08 -18.78 4.47
N ALA A 50 19.10 -19.23 5.73
CA ALA A 50 19.45 -18.35 6.85
C ALA A 50 20.87 -17.78 6.79
N ARG A 51 21.85 -18.56 6.31
CA ARG A 51 23.24 -18.09 6.19
C ARG A 51 23.35 -16.96 5.17
N ASP A 52 22.74 -17.14 4.00
CA ASP A 52 22.79 -16.16 2.90
C ASP A 52 22.05 -14.88 3.29
N LEU A 53 20.92 -15.00 3.99
CA LEU A 53 20.18 -13.84 4.51
C LEU A 53 21.01 -13.03 5.49
N VAL A 54 21.66 -13.69 6.46
CA VAL A 54 22.53 -13.00 7.42
C VAL A 54 23.74 -12.39 6.74
N ALA A 55 24.35 -13.09 5.76
CA ALA A 55 25.45 -12.57 4.96
C ALA A 55 25.05 -11.33 4.14
N ASN A 56 23.80 -11.26 3.67
CA ASN A 56 23.24 -10.10 2.99
C ASN A 56 22.83 -8.95 3.92
N GLY A 57 22.95 -9.11 5.23
CA GLY A 57 22.64 -8.06 6.21
C GLY A 57 21.22 -8.11 6.76
N TRP A 58 20.51 -9.23 6.64
CA TRP A 58 19.18 -9.43 7.21
C TRP A 58 19.22 -10.15 8.56
N ALA A 59 18.68 -9.52 9.60
CA ALA A 59 18.49 -10.18 10.88
C ALA A 59 17.27 -11.10 10.83
N VAL A 60 17.50 -12.41 10.97
CA VAL A 60 16.44 -13.44 10.86
C VAL A 60 16.45 -14.43 12.01
N TYR A 61 15.32 -15.07 12.28
CA TYR A 61 15.18 -16.17 13.23
C TYR A 61 14.15 -17.20 12.74
N PRO A 62 14.24 -18.47 13.17
CA PRO A 62 13.28 -19.49 12.78
C PRO A 62 11.94 -19.27 13.48
N GLN A 63 10.84 -19.46 12.75
CA GLN A 63 9.48 -19.25 13.23
C GLN A 63 8.65 -20.53 13.06
N GLU A 64 8.11 -21.05 14.16
CA GLU A 64 7.20 -22.19 14.15
C GLU A 64 5.75 -21.73 13.88
N ILE A 65 4.99 -22.59 13.21
CA ILE A 65 3.55 -22.41 13.03
C ILE A 65 2.83 -23.31 14.04
N TYR A 66 2.03 -22.72 14.92
CA TYR A 66 1.21 -23.44 15.89
C TYR A 66 -0.25 -23.02 15.74
N GLY A 67 -1.03 -23.84 15.03
CA GLY A 67 -2.38 -23.46 14.58
C GLY A 67 -2.33 -22.19 13.72
N ASP A 68 -3.14 -21.20 14.08
CA ASP A 68 -3.15 -19.88 13.41
C ASP A 68 -2.09 -18.90 13.92
N ARG A 69 -1.20 -19.34 14.82
CA ARG A 69 -0.17 -18.49 15.41
C ARG A 69 1.19 -18.77 14.80
N ARG A 70 1.98 -17.71 14.71
CA ARG A 70 3.38 -17.71 14.31
C ARG A 70 4.21 -17.34 15.53
N LEU A 71 5.05 -18.25 16.00
CA LEU A 71 5.85 -18.08 17.22
C LEU A 71 7.33 -18.26 16.88
N PRO A 72 8.26 -17.64 17.61
CA PRO A 72 9.67 -18.01 17.49
C PRO A 72 9.87 -19.51 17.73
N GLY A 73 10.81 -20.11 17.00
CA GLY A 73 11.16 -21.51 17.15
C GLY A 73 11.65 -21.83 18.57
N ARG A 74 11.67 -23.12 18.89
CA ARG A 74 12.08 -23.61 20.20
C ARG A 74 13.30 -24.50 20.11
N ILE A 75 14.24 -24.30 21.02
CA ILE A 75 15.44 -25.12 21.18
C ILE A 75 15.45 -25.64 22.60
N ARG A 76 15.54 -26.96 22.76
CA ARG A 76 15.51 -27.62 24.09
C ARG A 76 14.32 -27.19 24.96
N ARG A 77 13.15 -26.99 24.32
CA ARG A 77 11.88 -26.52 24.92
C ARG A 77 11.87 -25.03 25.35
N GLU A 78 12.93 -24.29 25.10
CA GLU A 78 12.98 -22.85 25.32
C GLU A 78 12.68 -22.10 24.02
N VAL A 79 11.87 -21.05 24.10
CA VAL A 79 11.54 -20.20 22.94
C VAL A 79 12.73 -19.30 22.65
N ILE A 80 13.08 -19.15 21.38
CA ILE A 80 14.10 -18.20 20.93
C ILE A 80 13.62 -16.77 21.22
N LYS A 81 14.23 -16.13 22.21
CA LYS A 81 13.97 -14.73 22.56
C LYS A 81 14.82 -13.81 21.69
N TRP A 82 14.41 -13.70 20.43
CA TRP A 82 15.16 -12.98 19.40
C TRP A 82 15.45 -11.52 19.77
N ARG A 83 14.59 -10.87 20.58
CA ARG A 83 14.80 -9.50 21.02
C ARG A 83 15.63 -9.41 22.30
N GLU A 84 15.21 -10.13 23.34
CA GLU A 84 15.78 -10.00 24.68
C GLU A 84 17.20 -10.57 24.75
N ASP A 85 17.40 -11.78 24.23
CA ASP A 85 18.66 -12.51 24.38
C ASP A 85 19.60 -12.24 23.19
N HIS A 86 19.03 -12.08 21.98
CA HIS A 86 19.80 -11.94 20.76
C HIS A 86 19.90 -10.48 20.24
N ARG A 87 18.96 -9.61 20.62
CA ARG A 87 18.88 -8.20 20.18
C ARG A 87 18.83 -8.04 18.66
N LEU A 88 18.04 -8.89 17.99
CA LEU A 88 17.98 -8.89 16.52
C LEU A 88 17.35 -7.62 15.93
N ASP A 89 16.67 -6.80 16.73
CA ASP A 89 16.23 -5.45 16.35
C ASP A 89 17.39 -4.47 16.17
N GLU A 90 18.57 -4.79 16.73
CA GLU A 90 19.74 -3.92 16.71
C GLU A 90 20.94 -4.49 15.93
N ARG A 91 21.04 -5.80 15.79
CA ARG A 91 22.20 -6.46 15.17
C ARG A 91 21.82 -7.78 14.50
N LEU A 92 22.73 -8.27 13.65
CA LEU A 92 22.63 -9.61 13.07
C LEU A 92 22.73 -10.71 14.15
N PRO A 93 22.17 -11.91 13.88
CA PRO A 93 22.39 -13.08 14.71
C PRO A 93 23.88 -13.37 14.90
N ARG A 94 24.26 -13.79 16.11
CA ARG A 94 25.61 -14.30 16.36
C ARG A 94 25.80 -15.60 15.56
N PRO A 95 26.97 -15.86 14.96
CA PRO A 95 27.22 -17.07 14.18
C PRO A 95 26.89 -18.35 14.95
N GLU A 96 27.25 -18.44 16.23
CA GLU A 96 27.01 -19.62 17.05
C GLU A 96 25.52 -19.89 17.25
N ALA A 97 24.74 -18.82 17.49
CA ALA A 97 23.30 -18.91 17.64
C ALA A 97 22.62 -19.29 16.30
N LEU A 98 23.06 -18.67 15.19
CA LEU A 98 22.55 -18.96 13.86
C LEU A 98 22.74 -20.45 13.50
N GLU A 99 23.94 -20.99 13.73
CA GLU A 99 24.23 -22.39 13.47
C GLU A 99 23.44 -23.35 14.38
N GLU A 100 23.20 -22.96 15.64
CA GLU A 100 22.33 -23.71 16.53
C GLU A 100 20.87 -23.73 16.00
N TRP A 101 20.37 -22.58 15.55
CA TRP A 101 19.02 -22.45 14.99
C TRP A 101 18.86 -23.25 13.69
N ILE A 102 19.84 -23.22 12.80
CA ILE A 102 19.87 -24.02 11.57
C ILE A 102 19.82 -25.51 11.92
N ARG A 103 20.56 -25.95 12.94
CA ARG A 103 20.61 -27.36 13.35
C ARG A 103 19.28 -27.84 13.95
N TRP A 104 18.66 -27.05 14.83
CA TRP A 104 17.51 -27.49 15.62
C TRP A 104 16.16 -27.11 15.04
N CYS A 105 16.11 -26.06 14.22
CA CYS A 105 14.89 -25.54 13.61
C CYS A 105 14.98 -25.44 12.07
N PRO A 106 15.57 -26.40 11.33
CA PRO A 106 15.85 -26.22 9.90
C PRO A 106 14.59 -26.07 9.05
N ALA A 107 13.50 -26.75 9.41
CA ALA A 107 12.25 -26.75 8.66
C ALA A 107 11.29 -25.60 9.01
N HIS A 108 11.70 -24.68 9.90
CA HIS A 108 10.82 -23.59 10.33
C HIS A 108 10.71 -22.51 9.25
N ASN A 109 9.67 -21.69 9.34
CA ASN A 109 9.59 -20.48 8.53
C ASN A 109 10.73 -19.52 8.89
N VAL A 110 11.01 -18.57 8.00
CA VAL A 110 11.98 -17.51 8.24
C VAL A 110 11.25 -16.23 8.63
N ALA A 111 11.50 -15.74 9.84
CA ALA A 111 11.07 -14.41 10.25
C ALA A 111 12.24 -13.43 10.14
N LEU A 112 12.02 -12.32 9.44
CA LEU A 112 12.94 -11.19 9.34
C LEU A 112 12.55 -10.14 10.38
N VAL A 113 13.53 -9.67 11.13
CA VAL A 113 13.37 -8.61 12.14
C VAL A 113 13.66 -7.26 11.48
N LEU A 114 12.75 -6.31 11.69
CA LEU A 114 12.86 -4.95 11.16
C LEU A 114 13.59 -4.04 12.14
N GLY A 115 14.29 -3.05 11.60
CA GLY A 115 15.09 -2.07 12.33
C GLY A 115 16.58 -2.16 12.08
N ARG A 116 17.39 -1.63 13.02
CA ARG A 116 18.84 -1.48 12.89
C ARG A 116 19.56 -2.79 12.54
N GLY A 117 19.11 -3.92 13.10
CA GLY A 117 19.69 -5.24 12.80
C GLY A 117 19.56 -5.67 11.34
N SER A 118 18.65 -5.05 10.59
CA SER A 118 18.41 -5.25 9.16
C SER A 118 18.60 -3.94 8.39
N GLY A 119 19.64 -3.16 8.71
CA GLY A 119 19.98 -1.95 7.95
C GLY A 119 18.89 -0.87 7.96
N ASP A 120 18.20 -0.71 9.08
CA ASP A 120 17.10 0.24 9.26
C ASP A 120 15.88 -0.05 8.35
N ALA A 121 15.73 -1.30 7.92
CA ALA A 121 14.60 -1.72 7.13
C ALA A 121 13.28 -1.65 7.90
N PHE A 122 12.21 -1.26 7.20
CA PHE A 122 10.82 -1.33 7.66
C PHE A 122 9.94 -1.88 6.54
N SER A 123 8.71 -2.24 6.88
CA SER A 123 7.74 -2.75 5.90
C SER A 123 6.44 -1.95 5.92
N VAL A 124 5.92 -1.71 4.73
CA VAL A 124 4.55 -1.27 4.48
C VAL A 124 3.71 -2.50 4.15
N ASP A 125 2.91 -2.98 5.10
CA ASP A 125 2.02 -4.13 4.95
C ASP A 125 0.63 -3.66 4.49
N ILE A 126 0.30 -3.95 3.23
CA ILE A 126 -0.96 -3.58 2.59
C ILE A 126 -1.93 -4.74 2.78
N ASP A 127 -2.73 -4.67 3.84
CA ASP A 127 -3.71 -5.68 4.23
C ASP A 127 -5.07 -5.42 3.56
N VAL A 128 -5.11 -5.48 2.23
CA VAL A 128 -6.27 -5.14 1.41
C VAL A 128 -6.66 -6.33 0.53
N LEU A 129 -7.96 -6.64 0.49
CA LEU A 129 -8.52 -7.73 -0.32
C LEU A 129 -9.13 -7.24 -1.65
N ASP A 130 -9.37 -5.94 -1.78
CA ASP A 130 -9.77 -5.34 -3.05
C ASP A 130 -8.52 -5.15 -3.93
N GLU A 131 -8.48 -5.82 -5.08
CA GLU A 131 -7.30 -5.87 -5.95
C GLU A 131 -6.94 -4.49 -6.53
N LEU A 132 -7.94 -3.70 -6.94
CA LEU A 132 -7.73 -2.37 -7.50
C LEU A 132 -7.21 -1.41 -6.43
N LEU A 133 -7.83 -1.42 -5.24
CA LEU A 133 -7.37 -0.61 -4.12
C LEU A 133 -5.95 -0.98 -3.67
N SER A 134 -5.62 -2.29 -3.62
CA SER A 134 -4.26 -2.74 -3.34
C SER A 134 -3.27 -2.23 -4.38
N TYR A 135 -3.62 -2.33 -5.67
CA TYR A 135 -2.82 -1.80 -6.78
C TYR A 135 -2.60 -0.29 -6.66
N ASP A 136 -3.64 0.49 -6.39
CA ASP A 136 -3.55 1.95 -6.27
C ASP A 136 -2.69 2.37 -5.07
N ILE A 137 -2.81 1.69 -3.92
CA ILE A 137 -1.96 1.94 -2.75
C ILE A 137 -0.50 1.59 -3.07
N ARG A 138 -0.25 0.50 -3.80
CA ARG A 138 1.11 0.13 -4.25
C ARG A 138 1.70 1.20 -5.17
N ARG A 139 0.88 1.80 -6.06
CA ARG A 139 1.31 2.90 -6.93
C ARG A 139 1.64 4.16 -6.14
N LEU A 140 0.81 4.52 -5.17
CA LEU A 140 1.12 5.62 -4.25
C LEU A 140 2.43 5.39 -3.48
N ALA A 141 2.67 4.15 -3.03
CA ALA A 141 3.92 3.81 -2.37
C ALA A 141 5.12 3.96 -3.32
N GLU A 142 5.01 3.49 -4.56
CA GLU A 142 6.06 3.62 -5.58
C GLU A 142 6.36 5.08 -5.94
N ASP A 143 5.32 5.90 -6.10
CA ASP A 143 5.45 7.32 -6.48
C ASP A 143 6.02 8.19 -5.34
N ILE A 144 5.67 7.89 -4.08
CA ILE A 144 6.03 8.72 -2.91
C ILE A 144 7.26 8.19 -2.18
N LEU A 145 7.34 6.88 -1.95
CA LEU A 145 8.42 6.23 -1.19
C LEU A 145 9.52 5.66 -2.10
N GLY A 146 9.28 5.61 -3.40
CA GLY A 146 10.17 5.05 -4.40
C GLY A 146 9.86 3.59 -4.75
N ALA A 147 10.34 3.15 -5.92
CA ALA A 147 10.16 1.78 -6.38
C ALA A 147 11.04 0.81 -5.57
N THR A 148 10.40 -0.05 -4.77
CA THR A 148 11.10 -1.14 -4.08
C THR A 148 11.06 -2.46 -4.88
N PRO A 149 12.20 -3.18 -4.98
CA PRO A 149 12.25 -4.51 -5.59
C PRO A 149 11.72 -5.61 -4.66
N LEU A 150 11.61 -5.33 -3.35
CA LEU A 150 11.16 -6.30 -2.35
C LEU A 150 9.65 -6.20 -2.11
N ARG A 151 8.91 -7.05 -2.83
CA ARG A 151 7.44 -7.14 -2.81
C ARG A 151 7.01 -8.56 -2.47
N ARG A 152 6.62 -8.79 -1.22
CA ARG A 152 6.29 -10.12 -0.70
C ARG A 152 4.79 -10.36 -0.66
N VAL A 153 4.34 -11.48 -1.22
CA VAL A 153 2.95 -11.90 -1.24
C VAL A 153 2.77 -13.18 -0.43
N GLY A 154 1.74 -13.21 0.41
CA GLY A 154 1.34 -14.42 1.14
C GLY A 154 -0.12 -14.82 0.92
N ASN A 155 -0.99 -13.82 0.81
CA ASN A 155 -2.40 -14.00 0.50
C ASN A 155 -2.85 -12.86 -0.42
N ALA A 156 -2.57 -13.00 -1.71
CA ALA A 156 -2.92 -12.01 -2.72
C ALA A 156 -4.41 -11.59 -2.57
N PRO A 157 -4.75 -10.30 -2.76
CA PRO A 157 -3.87 -9.20 -3.21
C PRO A 157 -3.10 -8.47 -2.09
N LYS A 158 -3.03 -9.05 -0.88
CA LYS A 158 -2.23 -8.49 0.22
C LYS A 158 -0.74 -8.61 -0.08
N VAL A 159 -0.01 -7.52 0.12
CA VAL A 159 1.42 -7.43 -0.19
C VAL A 159 2.16 -6.66 0.90
N ALA A 160 3.37 -7.10 1.22
CA ALA A 160 4.30 -6.36 2.06
C ALA A 160 5.41 -5.78 1.18
N LEU A 161 5.58 -4.46 1.24
CA LEU A 161 6.64 -3.71 0.58
C LEU A 161 7.73 -3.40 1.60
N PHE A 162 9.00 -3.45 1.20
CA PHE A 162 10.13 -3.20 2.09
C PHE A 162 10.93 -1.97 1.66
N PHE A 163 11.32 -1.16 2.63
CA PHE A 163 12.07 0.09 2.47
C PHE A 163 13.10 0.19 3.59
N ARG A 164 14.00 1.18 3.53
CA ARG A 164 14.85 1.53 4.68
C ARG A 164 14.63 2.97 5.10
N TRP A 165 14.80 3.24 6.39
CA TRP A 165 14.82 4.62 6.86
C TRP A 165 16.06 5.36 6.36
N ALA A 166 15.89 6.63 6.01
CA ALA A 166 16.98 7.52 5.64
C ALA A 166 17.96 7.72 6.80
N SER A 167 17.44 7.79 8.03
CA SER A 167 18.22 7.71 9.25
C SER A 167 17.45 6.95 10.35
N PRO A 168 18.14 6.40 11.36
CA PRO A 168 17.49 5.71 12.46
C PRO A 168 16.47 6.55 13.26
N GLU A 169 16.68 7.86 13.33
CA GLU A 169 15.82 8.79 14.05
C GLU A 169 14.45 8.95 13.39
N GLU A 170 14.36 8.78 12.06
CA GLU A 170 13.09 8.83 11.32
C GLU A 170 12.08 7.80 11.84
N ALA A 171 12.56 6.60 12.18
CA ALA A 171 11.71 5.53 12.70
C ALA A 171 10.93 5.95 13.96
N HIS A 172 11.53 6.80 14.81
CA HIS A 172 10.94 7.24 16.07
C HIS A 172 9.97 8.41 15.92
N LYS A 173 9.91 9.06 14.74
CA LYS A 173 9.02 10.20 14.48
C LYS A 173 7.57 9.77 14.21
N LEU A 174 7.34 8.52 13.83
CA LEU A 174 6.00 8.01 13.58
C LEU A 174 5.24 7.77 14.88
N GLN A 175 4.17 8.52 15.09
CA GLN A 175 3.27 8.36 16.25
C GLN A 175 2.27 7.21 16.05
N ARG A 176 1.92 6.93 14.80
CA ARG A 176 0.93 5.92 14.42
C ARG A 176 1.47 5.07 13.29
N THR A 177 1.34 3.76 13.44
CA THR A 177 1.87 2.79 12.49
C THR A 177 0.81 1.78 12.04
N ALA A 178 -0.44 1.93 12.47
CA ALA A 178 -1.53 1.03 12.12
C ALA A 178 -2.76 1.83 11.68
N PHE A 179 -3.23 1.56 10.46
CA PHE A 179 -4.24 2.36 9.78
C PHE A 179 -5.32 1.45 9.19
N LYS A 180 -6.42 1.27 9.93
CA LYS A 180 -7.54 0.44 9.48
C LYS A 180 -8.52 1.28 8.67
N PHE A 181 -9.04 0.73 7.58
CA PHE A 181 -10.01 1.41 6.74
C PHE A 181 -11.39 1.49 7.39
N ARG A 182 -12.10 2.57 7.08
CA ARG A 182 -13.47 2.80 7.55
C ARG A 182 -14.44 1.83 6.86
N ASP A 183 -15.34 1.24 7.64
CA ASP A 183 -16.52 0.53 7.14
C ASP A 183 -17.72 1.47 6.96
N ALA A 184 -18.81 0.94 6.42
CA ALA A 184 -20.05 1.69 6.20
C ALA A 184 -20.70 2.23 7.51
N THR A 185 -20.19 1.85 8.68
CA THR A 185 -20.64 2.32 10.01
C THR A 185 -19.66 3.32 10.63
N GLY A 186 -18.55 3.66 9.95
CA GLY A 186 -17.51 4.52 10.51
C GLY A 186 -16.45 3.78 11.34
N ARG A 187 -16.58 2.46 11.54
CA ARG A 187 -15.66 1.65 12.35
C ARG A 187 -14.56 1.03 11.50
N GLY A 188 -13.44 0.66 12.12
CA GLY A 188 -12.33 0.01 11.42
C GLY A 188 -12.69 -1.40 10.95
N ARG A 189 -12.46 -1.70 9.67
CA ARG A 189 -12.38 -3.10 9.19
C ARG A 189 -11.07 -3.74 9.63
N GLU A 190 -10.97 -5.07 9.46
CA GLU A 190 -9.68 -5.76 9.56
C GLU A 190 -8.67 -5.26 8.50
N GLN A 191 -9.16 -4.80 7.35
CA GLN A 191 -8.34 -4.33 6.23
C GLN A 191 -7.76 -2.93 6.46
N GLY A 192 -6.57 -2.69 5.91
CA GLY A 192 -5.89 -1.41 6.03
C GLY A 192 -4.42 -1.47 5.66
N LEU A 193 -3.64 -0.63 6.31
CA LEU A 193 -2.22 -0.44 6.12
C LEU A 193 -1.53 -0.51 7.49
N ASP A 194 -0.50 -1.33 7.63
CA ASP A 194 0.34 -1.35 8.83
C ASP A 194 1.80 -1.05 8.43
N ILE A 195 2.39 -0.03 9.04
CA ILE A 195 3.82 0.31 8.94
C ILE A 195 4.55 -0.50 10.01
N LEU A 196 5.10 -1.64 9.63
CA LEU A 196 5.87 -2.48 10.54
C LEU A 196 7.27 -1.88 10.65
N ASN A 197 7.59 -1.35 11.83
CA ASN A 197 8.84 -0.65 12.11
C ASN A 197 9.70 -1.45 13.10
N TYR A 198 10.67 -0.80 13.75
CA TYR A 198 11.61 -1.39 14.70
C TYR A 198 10.94 -2.33 15.71
N ALA A 199 11.67 -3.40 16.06
CA ALA A 199 11.22 -4.43 16.99
C ALA A 199 9.90 -5.13 16.58
N LYS A 200 9.60 -5.13 15.27
CA LYS A 200 8.61 -6.01 14.64
C LYS A 200 9.31 -7.00 13.74
N SER A 201 8.64 -8.10 13.44
CA SER A 201 9.13 -9.10 12.50
C SER A 201 8.05 -9.47 11.47
N VAL A 202 8.52 -9.86 10.29
CA VAL A 202 7.69 -10.29 9.16
C VAL A 202 8.17 -11.65 8.70
N THR A 203 7.24 -12.57 8.45
CA THR A 203 7.59 -13.87 7.86
C THR A 203 7.90 -13.69 6.38
N ILE A 204 9.14 -13.99 5.98
CA ILE A 204 9.63 -13.75 4.62
C ILE A 204 9.74 -15.01 3.77
N TYR A 205 9.92 -16.18 4.39
CA TYR A 205 9.91 -17.48 3.71
C TYR A 205 9.18 -18.54 4.53
N GLY A 206 8.72 -19.55 3.80
CA GLY A 206 7.99 -20.70 4.32
C GLY A 206 6.48 -20.56 4.16
N ARG A 207 5.73 -21.28 4.99
CA ARG A 207 4.30 -21.50 4.79
C ARG A 207 3.45 -20.45 5.48
N HIS A 208 2.47 -19.90 4.77
CA HIS A 208 1.47 -19.00 5.34
C HIS A 208 0.50 -19.80 6.22
N HIS A 209 0.33 -19.40 7.48
CA HIS A 209 -0.44 -20.14 8.48
C HIS A 209 -1.92 -20.34 8.13
N ARG A 210 -2.58 -19.35 7.51
CA ARG A 210 -3.99 -19.47 7.08
C ARG A 210 -4.19 -20.14 5.71
N THR A 211 -3.48 -19.71 4.68
CA THR A 211 -3.70 -20.20 3.31
C THR A 211 -3.00 -21.55 3.04
N GLY A 212 -2.03 -21.93 3.86
CA GLY A 212 -1.21 -23.12 3.65
C GLY A 212 -0.21 -23.02 2.50
N ARG A 213 -0.22 -21.92 1.72
CA ARG A 213 0.68 -21.69 0.59
C ARG A 213 1.99 -21.05 1.05
N ASN A 214 3.06 -21.24 0.29
CA ASN A 214 4.33 -20.57 0.57
C ASN A 214 4.24 -19.07 0.24
N PHE A 215 5.00 -18.26 0.99
CA PHE A 215 5.23 -16.87 0.64
C PHE A 215 6.02 -16.79 -0.67
N SER A 216 5.68 -15.83 -1.53
CA SER A 216 6.36 -15.56 -2.79
C SER A 216 6.80 -14.10 -2.89
N TRP A 217 7.69 -13.83 -3.84
CA TRP A 217 8.22 -12.51 -4.15
C TRP A 217 7.93 -12.17 -5.61
N GLU A 218 7.46 -10.96 -5.89
CA GLU A 218 7.03 -10.57 -7.25
C GLU A 218 8.16 -10.06 -8.15
N ALA A 219 9.27 -9.57 -7.59
CA ALA A 219 10.36 -8.95 -8.35
C ALA A 219 11.73 -9.48 -7.91
N ASP A 220 12.22 -9.08 -6.74
CA ASP A 220 13.48 -9.56 -6.18
C ASP A 220 13.26 -10.12 -4.76
N THR A 221 14.32 -10.66 -4.16
CA THR A 221 14.25 -11.37 -2.88
C THR A 221 15.33 -10.92 -1.89
N PRO A 222 15.13 -11.10 -0.57
CA PRO A 222 16.18 -10.83 0.43
C PRO A 222 17.47 -11.68 0.26
N LEU A 223 17.43 -12.75 -0.54
CA LEU A 223 18.62 -13.55 -0.89
C LEU A 223 19.53 -12.86 -1.90
N THR A 224 19.04 -11.84 -2.60
CA THR A 224 19.71 -11.17 -3.70
C THR A 224 19.75 -9.64 -3.54
N THR A 225 18.83 -9.07 -2.76
CA THR A 225 18.80 -7.65 -2.39
C THR A 225 19.26 -7.44 -0.94
N ARG A 226 20.17 -6.50 -0.71
CA ARG A 226 20.63 -6.12 0.64
C ARG A 226 19.79 -4.95 1.19
N PRO A 227 19.71 -4.75 2.52
CA PRO A 227 18.96 -3.64 3.09
C PRO A 227 19.36 -2.27 2.54
N GLU A 228 20.66 -2.04 2.31
CA GLU A 228 21.19 -0.78 1.79
C GLU A 228 20.72 -0.44 0.38
N ASP A 229 20.34 -1.45 -0.41
CA ASP A 229 19.84 -1.30 -1.79
C ASP A 229 18.36 -0.89 -1.81
N LEU A 230 17.69 -0.89 -0.65
CA LEU A 230 16.31 -0.43 -0.55
C LEU A 230 16.21 1.10 -0.63
N PRO A 231 15.10 1.62 -1.18
CA PRO A 231 14.85 3.05 -1.18
C PRO A 231 14.90 3.62 0.25
N ALA A 232 15.66 4.70 0.41
CA ALA A 232 15.78 5.44 1.65
C ALA A 232 14.61 6.42 1.80
N VAL A 233 13.86 6.30 2.89
CA VAL A 233 12.60 7.01 3.11
C VAL A 233 12.65 7.82 4.40
N THR A 234 12.09 9.03 4.40
CA THR A 234 11.94 9.86 5.61
C THR A 234 10.58 9.65 6.27
N ALA A 235 10.43 10.02 7.55
CA ALA A 235 9.13 9.97 8.22
C ALA A 235 8.09 10.89 7.55
N GLU A 236 8.55 11.99 6.94
CA GLU A 236 7.70 12.90 6.18
C GLU A 236 7.14 12.23 4.91
N ASP A 237 7.97 11.46 4.20
CA ASP A 237 7.52 10.71 3.02
C ASP A 237 6.49 9.64 3.39
N VAL A 238 6.71 8.92 4.50
CA VAL A 238 5.72 7.96 5.00
C VAL A 238 4.43 8.66 5.41
N GLN A 239 4.50 9.83 6.03
CA GLN A 239 3.31 10.61 6.38
C GLN A 239 2.56 11.06 5.13
N ARG A 240 3.25 11.62 4.12
CA ARG A 240 2.64 11.98 2.81
C ARG A 240 1.97 10.79 2.14
N PHE A 241 2.60 9.62 2.19
CA PHE A 241 2.03 8.38 1.66
C PHE A 241 0.77 7.97 2.42
N VAL A 242 0.81 7.95 3.75
CA VAL A 242 -0.36 7.64 4.58
C VAL A 242 -1.51 8.61 4.30
N ASP A 243 -1.23 9.90 4.17
CA ASP A 243 -2.24 10.92 3.88
C ASP A 243 -2.83 10.74 2.48
N ALA A 244 -2.00 10.41 1.49
CA ALA A 244 -2.48 10.07 0.15
C ALA A 244 -3.39 8.83 0.16
N VAL A 245 -3.06 7.82 0.96
CA VAL A 245 -3.91 6.63 1.13
C VAL A 245 -5.21 6.97 1.87
N ASP A 246 -5.18 7.85 2.88
CA ASP A 246 -6.40 8.31 3.59
C ASP A 246 -7.33 9.09 2.65
N VAL A 247 -6.76 9.86 1.72
CA VAL A 247 -7.51 10.56 0.66
C VAL A 247 -8.10 9.59 -0.36
N LEU A 248 -7.36 8.55 -0.74
CA LEU A 248 -7.82 7.49 -1.65
C LEU A 248 -8.93 6.65 -1.01
N HIS A 249 -8.72 6.20 0.22
CA HIS A 249 -9.65 5.39 1.00
C HIS A 249 -9.54 5.72 2.50
N PRO A 250 -10.51 6.44 3.08
CA PRO A 250 -10.41 6.93 4.45
C PRO A 250 -10.21 5.85 5.52
N PHE A 251 -9.30 6.12 6.44
CA PHE A 251 -9.08 5.35 7.64
C PHE A 251 -10.17 5.60 8.70
N ALA A 252 -10.40 4.60 9.52
CA ALA A 252 -11.17 4.72 10.74
C ALA A 252 -10.41 5.62 11.73
N ARG A 253 -11.17 6.50 12.38
CA ARG A 253 -10.69 7.40 13.43
C ARG A 253 -11.17 6.83 14.77
N GLY A 254 -10.29 6.77 15.77
CA GLY A 254 -10.62 6.18 17.09
C GLY A 254 -11.68 6.99 17.83
N ALA A 255 -12.33 6.38 18.84
CA ALA A 255 -13.40 7.02 19.63
C ALA A 255 -12.96 8.29 20.40
N GLY A 256 -11.66 8.59 20.47
CA GLY A 256 -11.11 9.83 21.01
C GLY A 256 -10.71 10.88 19.97
N PHE A 257 -10.93 10.61 18.68
CA PHE A 257 -10.60 11.55 17.60
C PHE A 257 -11.88 12.28 17.20
N GLN A 258 -12.15 13.42 17.83
CA GLN A 258 -13.13 14.40 17.36
C GLN A 258 -12.53 15.17 16.17
N ALA A 259 -12.21 14.46 15.08
CA ALA A 259 -12.11 15.13 13.79
C ALA A 259 -13.54 15.39 13.32
N GLY A 260 -13.82 16.67 13.09
CA GLY A 260 -15.14 17.18 12.75
C GLY A 260 -15.88 16.27 11.78
N GLU A 261 -17.06 15.82 12.20
CA GLU A 261 -18.11 15.30 11.35
C GLU A 261 -18.15 16.13 10.04
N VAL A 262 -17.81 15.50 8.90
CA VAL A 262 -17.99 16.14 7.58
C VAL A 262 -19.48 16.33 7.41
N VAL A 263 -19.95 17.56 7.64
CA VAL A 263 -21.35 17.90 7.45
C VAL A 263 -21.54 17.97 5.94
N LEU A 264 -22.29 17.04 5.37
CA LEU A 264 -22.66 17.06 3.96
C LEU A 264 -23.88 17.97 3.81
N GLU A 265 -23.81 18.93 2.90
CA GLU A 265 -24.93 19.77 2.52
C GLU A 265 -25.38 19.37 1.11
N PHE A 266 -26.67 19.12 0.95
CA PHE A 266 -27.26 18.91 -0.37
C PHE A 266 -27.79 20.26 -0.82
N ASP A 267 -27.26 20.78 -1.91
CA ASP A 267 -27.74 22.01 -2.49
C ASP A 267 -28.95 21.69 -3.39
N GLU A 268 -30.14 22.12 -2.97
CA GLU A 268 -31.39 21.91 -3.70
C GLU A 268 -31.43 22.64 -5.05
N THR A 269 -30.63 23.71 -5.22
CA THR A 269 -30.56 24.49 -6.46
C THR A 269 -29.72 23.77 -7.51
N THR A 270 -28.55 23.26 -7.11
CA THR A 270 -27.64 22.56 -8.02
C THR A 270 -27.90 21.07 -8.11
N GLN A 271 -28.73 20.51 -7.21
CA GLN A 271 -29.01 19.08 -7.04
C GLN A 271 -27.75 18.25 -6.76
N LEU A 272 -26.75 18.84 -6.11
CA LEU A 272 -25.43 18.24 -5.90
C LEU A 272 -25.09 18.20 -4.41
N THR A 273 -24.32 17.19 -4.02
CA THR A 273 -23.84 17.04 -2.63
C THR A 273 -22.46 17.66 -2.49
N VAL A 274 -22.32 18.59 -1.55
CA VAL A 274 -21.07 19.31 -1.27
C VAL A 274 -20.59 19.07 0.16
N PRO A 275 -19.27 18.94 0.39
CA PRO A 275 -18.72 18.83 1.73
C PRO A 275 -18.66 20.21 2.40
N ARG A 276 -19.30 20.38 3.56
CA ARG A 276 -19.15 21.61 4.37
C ARG A 276 -17.84 21.53 5.16
N ARG A 277 -16.92 22.46 4.88
CA ARG A 277 -15.66 22.59 5.60
C ARG A 277 -15.91 23.07 7.04
N ARG A 278 -15.35 22.37 8.04
CA ARG A 278 -15.18 22.92 9.39
C ARG A 278 -13.76 23.46 9.52
N ARG A 279 -13.60 24.57 10.23
CA ARG A 279 -12.28 25.15 10.54
C ARG A 279 -11.42 24.09 11.24
N SER A 280 -10.16 23.97 10.80
CA SER A 280 -9.22 23.03 11.40
C SER A 280 -8.94 23.50 12.82
N ALA A 281 -9.42 22.75 13.82
CA ALA A 281 -9.25 23.15 15.23
C ALA A 281 -7.78 23.05 15.67
N ASP A 282 -6.99 22.14 15.09
CA ASP A 282 -5.56 21.97 15.39
C ASP A 282 -4.86 21.22 14.25
N GLY A 283 -4.04 21.93 13.47
CA GLY A 283 -2.83 21.41 12.80
C GLY A 283 -2.87 20.20 11.85
N ALA A 284 -4.04 19.69 11.45
CA ALA A 284 -4.16 18.40 10.75
C ALA A 284 -4.50 18.48 9.24
N ALA A 285 -4.20 19.60 8.56
CA ALA A 285 -4.48 19.77 7.14
C ALA A 285 -3.21 20.12 6.34
N ASN A 286 -3.11 19.63 5.09
CA ASN A 286 -2.00 19.88 4.15
C ASN A 286 -1.97 21.33 3.59
N TRP A 287 -2.59 22.26 4.29
CA TRP A 287 -2.72 23.66 3.90
C TRP A 287 -2.74 24.57 5.12
N VAL A 288 -2.22 25.79 4.96
CA VAL A 288 -2.14 26.79 6.02
C VAL A 288 -3.35 27.72 5.93
N GLU A 289 -3.96 28.01 7.06
CA GLU A 289 -5.09 28.94 7.18
C GLU A 289 -4.64 30.27 7.80
N ASP A 290 -5.25 31.38 7.39
CA ASP A 290 -5.14 32.65 8.09
C ASP A 290 -6.02 32.69 9.36
N SER A 291 -5.97 33.82 10.07
CA SER A 291 -6.78 34.05 11.27
C SER A 291 -8.29 34.01 11.02
N ASP A 292 -8.72 34.23 9.78
CA ASP A 292 -10.12 34.17 9.36
C ASP A 292 -10.54 32.74 8.94
N GLY A 293 -9.61 31.79 8.95
CA GLY A 293 -9.82 30.40 8.56
C GLY A 293 -9.84 30.18 7.04
N ARG A 294 -9.32 31.13 6.25
CA ARG A 294 -9.14 30.96 4.80
C ARG A 294 -7.78 30.37 4.51
N ILE A 295 -7.75 29.47 3.52
CA ILE A 295 -6.52 28.82 3.10
C ILE A 295 -5.61 29.80 2.35
N THR A 296 -4.42 30.04 2.90
CA THR A 296 -3.39 30.93 2.37
C THR A 296 -2.20 30.18 1.78
N ASP A 297 -1.91 28.95 2.19
CA ASP A 297 -0.86 28.10 1.58
C ASP A 297 -1.34 26.66 1.42
N GLY A 298 -0.81 25.89 0.46
CA GLY A 298 -1.34 24.55 0.12
C GLY A 298 -2.62 24.58 -0.75
N ARG A 299 -2.89 25.70 -1.42
CA ARG A 299 -4.09 25.91 -2.25
C ARG A 299 -4.22 24.92 -3.42
N GLU A 300 -3.11 24.48 -3.98
CA GLU A 300 -3.09 23.46 -5.04
C GLU A 300 -3.61 22.11 -4.54
N GLU A 301 -3.14 21.72 -3.36
CA GLU A 301 -3.52 20.51 -2.64
C GLU A 301 -4.99 20.55 -2.23
N TYR A 302 -5.45 21.71 -1.76
CA TYR A 302 -6.85 21.92 -1.44
C TYR A 302 -7.77 21.80 -2.67
N LEU A 303 -7.39 22.39 -3.80
CA LEU A 303 -8.17 22.29 -5.04
C LEU A 303 -8.23 20.85 -5.56
N ARG A 304 -7.12 20.10 -5.46
CA ARG A 304 -7.08 18.67 -5.80
C ARG A 304 -8.00 17.87 -4.88
N HIS A 305 -7.96 18.14 -3.58
CA HIS A 305 -8.84 17.53 -2.60
C HIS A 305 -10.32 17.77 -2.94
N LEU A 306 -10.71 19.01 -3.24
CA LEU A 306 -12.09 19.36 -3.63
C LEU A 306 -12.57 18.55 -4.84
N ALA A 307 -11.78 18.52 -5.93
CA ALA A 307 -12.15 17.76 -7.12
C ALA A 307 -12.24 16.25 -6.85
N TRP A 308 -11.32 15.71 -6.04
CA TRP A 308 -11.29 14.30 -5.66
C TRP A 308 -12.47 13.89 -4.78
N THR A 309 -12.96 14.80 -3.92
CA THR A 309 -14.12 14.54 -3.05
C THR A 309 -15.45 14.75 -3.78
N ILE A 310 -15.60 15.88 -4.49
CA ILE A 310 -16.89 16.28 -5.09
C ILE A 310 -17.27 15.38 -6.27
N VAL A 311 -16.32 14.91 -7.08
CA VAL A 311 -16.64 14.13 -8.29
C VAL A 311 -17.25 12.75 -7.95
N PRO A 312 -16.66 11.90 -7.09
CA PRO A 312 -17.23 10.59 -6.78
C PRO A 312 -18.55 10.67 -6.00
N MET A 313 -18.75 11.74 -5.19
CA MET A 313 -20.00 12.04 -4.49
C MET A 313 -21.18 12.27 -5.43
N ASN A 314 -20.87 12.81 -6.60
CA ASN A 314 -21.83 13.25 -7.59
C ASN A 314 -21.64 12.44 -8.88
N ALA A 315 -21.38 11.14 -8.76
CA ALA A 315 -21.04 10.26 -9.88
C ALA A 315 -22.07 10.30 -11.02
N GLU A 316 -23.36 10.35 -10.71
CA GLU A 316 -24.41 10.49 -11.73
C GLU A 316 -24.25 11.79 -12.52
N ALA A 317 -24.03 12.91 -11.84
CA ALA A 317 -23.78 14.18 -12.50
C ALA A 317 -22.45 14.20 -13.24
N ALA A 318 -21.39 13.61 -12.68
CA ALA A 318 -20.07 13.47 -13.28
C ALA A 318 -20.09 12.75 -14.64
N LEU A 319 -20.95 11.74 -14.76
CA LEU A 319 -21.09 10.93 -15.96
C LEU A 319 -22.14 11.46 -16.96
N SER A 320 -22.92 12.47 -16.57
CA SER A 320 -23.93 13.10 -17.43
C SER A 320 -23.35 14.18 -18.35
N GLU A 321 -24.13 14.57 -19.36
CA GLU A 321 -23.81 15.71 -20.22
C GLU A 321 -23.71 17.02 -19.41
N GLY A 322 -22.65 17.80 -19.66
CA GLY A 322 -22.32 19.00 -18.91
C GLY A 322 -21.83 18.76 -17.46
N GLY A 323 -21.57 17.50 -17.08
CA GLY A 323 -21.13 17.14 -15.73
C GLY A 323 -19.80 17.79 -15.33
N VAL A 324 -18.86 17.91 -16.27
CA VAL A 324 -17.58 18.58 -16.06
C VAL A 324 -17.79 20.03 -15.65
N GLU A 325 -18.65 20.76 -16.37
CA GLU A 325 -18.90 22.19 -16.16
C GLU A 325 -19.60 22.43 -14.82
N ARG A 326 -20.62 21.64 -14.50
CA ARG A 326 -21.36 21.77 -13.23
C ARG A 326 -20.48 21.47 -12.02
N LEU A 327 -19.69 20.40 -12.07
CA LEU A 327 -18.79 20.04 -10.96
C LEU A 327 -17.61 21.00 -10.85
N THR A 328 -17.13 21.55 -11.97
CA THR A 328 -16.11 22.62 -11.95
C THR A 328 -16.64 23.85 -11.24
N ALA A 329 -17.85 24.30 -11.55
CA ALA A 329 -18.45 25.48 -10.92
C ALA A 329 -18.52 25.33 -9.40
N ILE A 330 -18.93 24.16 -8.91
CA ILE A 330 -18.99 23.87 -7.47
C ILE A 330 -17.61 23.81 -6.83
N VAL A 331 -16.65 23.16 -7.49
CA VAL A 331 -15.27 23.11 -6.98
C VAL A 331 -14.69 24.52 -6.87
N VAL A 332 -14.96 25.40 -7.84
CA VAL A 332 -14.56 26.81 -7.81
C VAL A 332 -15.24 27.54 -6.66
N GLU A 333 -16.56 27.44 -6.54
CA GLU A 333 -17.32 28.09 -5.47
C GLU A 333 -16.83 27.65 -4.08
N GLN A 334 -16.63 26.35 -3.87
CA GLN A 334 -16.10 25.83 -2.61
C GLN A 334 -14.67 26.31 -2.36
N PHE A 335 -13.85 26.44 -3.40
CA PHE A 335 -12.53 27.01 -3.27
C PHE A 335 -12.60 28.49 -2.86
N GLU A 336 -13.42 29.29 -3.53
CA GLU A 336 -13.60 30.72 -3.25
C GLU A 336 -14.11 30.97 -1.84
N GLN A 337 -15.02 30.13 -1.34
CA GLN A 337 -15.56 30.23 0.02
C GLN A 337 -14.50 29.96 1.11
N ASN A 338 -13.51 29.12 0.82
CA ASN A 338 -12.62 28.54 1.84
C ASN A 338 -11.15 28.90 1.68
N ALA A 339 -10.73 29.48 0.55
CA ALA A 339 -9.36 29.87 0.27
C ALA A 339 -9.24 31.35 -0.09
N VAL A 340 -8.04 31.90 0.05
CA VAL A 340 -7.72 33.23 -0.47
C VAL A 340 -7.48 33.13 -1.98
N VAL A 341 -8.25 33.93 -2.72
CA VAL A 341 -8.20 33.97 -4.19
C VAL A 341 -7.40 35.19 -4.62
N ASP A 342 -6.08 35.00 -4.70
CA ASP A 342 -5.12 36.02 -5.10
C ASP A 342 -4.12 35.47 -6.13
N GLY A 343 -3.28 36.37 -6.67
CA GLY A 343 -2.20 36.01 -7.59
C GLY A 343 -2.67 35.13 -8.76
N LYS A 344 -2.09 33.93 -8.88
CA LYS A 344 -2.46 32.96 -9.94
C LYS A 344 -3.91 32.47 -9.84
N TRP A 345 -4.49 32.44 -8.63
CA TRP A 345 -5.84 31.89 -8.42
C TRP A 345 -6.92 32.84 -8.91
N ALA A 346 -6.71 34.15 -8.80
CA ALA A 346 -7.63 35.16 -9.32
C ALA A 346 -7.88 35.05 -10.84
N THR A 347 -6.93 34.47 -11.59
CA THR A 347 -7.02 34.37 -13.05
C THR A 347 -7.13 32.93 -13.56
N ARG A 348 -6.64 31.94 -12.80
CA ARG A 348 -6.52 30.55 -13.29
C ARG A 348 -7.37 29.54 -12.53
N LEU A 349 -8.05 29.91 -11.43
CA LEU A 349 -8.79 28.97 -10.58
C LEU A 349 -9.76 28.09 -11.38
N ALA A 350 -10.62 28.69 -12.22
CA ALA A 350 -11.58 27.94 -13.02
C ALA A 350 -10.92 26.95 -14.00
N PHE A 351 -9.78 27.33 -14.60
CA PHE A 351 -9.03 26.47 -15.50
C PHE A 351 -8.41 25.28 -14.76
N GLU A 352 -7.77 25.54 -13.62
CA GLU A 352 -7.15 24.51 -12.78
C GLU A 352 -8.18 23.55 -12.19
N ALA A 353 -9.33 24.08 -11.74
CA ALA A 353 -10.45 23.30 -11.24
C ALA A 353 -10.98 22.36 -12.31
N ARG A 354 -11.20 22.88 -13.53
CA ARG A 354 -11.69 22.08 -14.67
C ARG A 354 -10.74 20.94 -15.03
N GLY A 355 -9.43 21.20 -15.02
CA GLY A 355 -8.41 20.18 -15.27
C GLY A 355 -8.50 19.02 -14.28
N LYS A 356 -8.57 19.35 -12.98
CA LYS A 356 -8.67 18.35 -11.89
C LYS A 356 -10.00 17.61 -11.91
N VAL A 357 -11.11 18.30 -12.15
CA VAL A 357 -12.44 17.67 -12.29
C VAL A 357 -12.46 16.69 -13.46
N ARG A 358 -11.95 17.08 -14.65
CA ARG A 358 -11.86 16.18 -15.81
C ARG A 358 -11.02 14.95 -15.52
N TYR A 359 -9.88 15.15 -14.88
CA TYR A 359 -9.00 14.06 -14.48
C TYR A 359 -9.71 13.06 -13.57
N THR A 360 -10.40 13.53 -12.53
CA THR A 360 -11.12 12.65 -11.60
C THR A 360 -12.33 11.97 -12.26
N ILE A 361 -13.05 12.66 -13.16
CA ILE A 361 -14.16 12.06 -13.93
C ILE A 361 -13.65 10.93 -14.83
N GLU A 362 -12.49 11.12 -15.47
CA GLU A 362 -11.90 10.10 -16.32
C GLU A 362 -11.51 8.86 -15.52
N LYS A 363 -10.94 9.04 -14.32
CA LYS A 363 -10.69 7.93 -13.39
C LYS A 363 -11.98 7.22 -12.96
N LEU A 364 -13.04 7.98 -12.66
CA LEU A 364 -14.36 7.43 -12.35
C LEU A 364 -14.94 6.60 -13.52
N ARG A 365 -14.79 7.09 -14.77
CA ARG A 365 -15.23 6.36 -15.97
C ARG A 365 -14.49 5.05 -16.19
N ARG A 366 -13.18 5.04 -15.89
CA ARG A 366 -12.33 3.85 -15.99
C ARG A 366 -12.55 2.85 -14.84
N GLY A 367 -13.35 3.22 -13.84
CA GLY A 367 -13.58 2.40 -12.64
C GLY A 367 -12.41 2.39 -11.66
N GLU A 368 -11.40 3.25 -11.86
CA GLU A 368 -10.27 3.45 -10.94
C GLU A 368 -10.73 4.10 -9.62
N ILE A 369 -11.85 4.83 -9.64
CA ILE A 369 -12.49 5.41 -8.45
C ILE A 369 -13.95 4.96 -8.42
N LYS A 370 -14.44 4.52 -7.25
CA LYS A 370 -15.83 4.08 -7.09
C LYS A 370 -16.76 5.25 -6.72
N PRO A 371 -17.99 5.31 -7.26
CA PRO A 371 -19.02 6.23 -6.80
C PRO A 371 -19.24 6.15 -5.28
N TRP A 372 -19.45 7.31 -4.66
CA TRP A 372 -19.79 7.40 -3.24
C TRP A 372 -21.16 8.05 -3.08
N THR A 373 -22.20 7.26 -2.83
CA THR A 373 -23.56 7.78 -2.60
C THR A 373 -23.83 7.93 -1.10
N PRO A 374 -24.08 9.15 -0.60
CA PRO A 374 -24.40 9.36 0.79
C PRO A 374 -25.88 8.97 1.07
N GLU A 375 -26.15 8.17 2.10
CA GLU A 375 -27.47 7.57 2.37
C GLU A 375 -28.36 8.61 3.09
N ARG A 376 -29.46 9.04 2.45
CA ARG A 376 -30.38 10.06 2.98
C ARG A 376 -31.23 9.49 4.12
N LYS A 377 -30.94 9.87 5.37
CA LYS A 377 -31.86 9.65 6.51
C LYS A 377 -32.38 10.98 7.04
N ARG A 378 -33.48 11.45 6.43
CA ARG A 378 -34.28 12.64 6.82
C ARG A 378 -33.52 13.99 6.69
N PRO A 379 -34.24 15.14 6.60
CA PRO A 379 -33.63 16.41 6.21
C PRO A 379 -32.55 16.82 7.22
N GLY A 380 -31.33 17.08 6.75
CA GLY A 380 -30.27 17.70 7.56
C GLY A 380 -29.16 16.80 8.11
N ARG A 381 -29.17 15.47 7.86
CA ARG A 381 -28.04 14.60 8.24
C ARG A 381 -27.91 13.41 7.29
N VAL A 382 -26.82 13.34 6.52
CA VAL A 382 -26.58 12.28 5.53
C VAL A 382 -25.33 11.49 5.94
N ILE A 383 -25.46 10.18 6.16
CA ILE A 383 -24.36 9.26 6.49
C ILE A 383 -24.29 8.22 5.35
N GLY A 384 -23.17 8.14 4.63
CA GLY A 384 -23.04 7.27 3.45
C GLY A 384 -22.83 5.79 3.73
N ARG A 385 -23.57 4.93 3.01
CA ARG A 385 -23.30 3.50 2.85
C ARG A 385 -23.00 3.20 1.38
N SER A 386 -22.05 2.31 1.13
CA SER A 386 -21.80 1.77 -0.22
C SER A 386 -22.86 0.70 -0.56
N ALA A 387 -23.44 0.77 -1.77
CA ALA A 387 -24.47 -0.14 -2.22
C ALA A 387 -23.94 -1.59 -2.35
N VAL A 388 -24.54 -2.50 -1.60
CA VAL A 388 -24.34 -3.95 -1.77
C VAL A 388 -25.25 -4.40 -2.92
N ALA A 389 -24.69 -5.07 -3.92
CA ALA A 389 -25.47 -5.69 -4.99
C ALA A 389 -26.44 -6.74 -4.38
N PRO A 390 -27.73 -6.78 -4.79
CA PRO A 390 -28.62 -7.81 -4.33
C PRO A 390 -28.14 -9.18 -4.83
N ARG A 391 -28.07 -10.15 -3.91
CA ARG A 391 -27.91 -11.56 -4.29
C ARG A 391 -29.11 -11.98 -5.14
N ALA A 392 -28.86 -12.46 -6.35
CA ALA A 392 -29.86 -13.15 -7.14
C ALA A 392 -30.31 -14.40 -6.37
N GLY A 393 -31.60 -14.46 -6.01
CA GLY A 393 -32.21 -15.66 -5.45
C GLY A 393 -32.96 -15.44 -4.14
N ALA A 394 -34.13 -14.80 -4.21
CA ALA A 394 -35.21 -15.07 -3.26
C ALA A 394 -36.55 -14.87 -3.98
N ARG A 395 -37.25 -15.98 -4.21
CA ARG A 395 -38.63 -16.02 -4.71
C ARG A 395 -39.54 -15.21 -3.79
N ALA A 396 -40.42 -14.40 -4.37
CA ALA A 396 -41.53 -13.78 -3.67
C ALA A 396 -42.52 -14.85 -3.18
N PRO A 397 -43.00 -14.78 -1.92
CA PRO A 397 -44.24 -15.46 -1.54
C PRO A 397 -45.44 -14.65 -2.04
N ARG A 398 -46.51 -15.39 -2.38
CA ARG A 398 -47.77 -14.91 -2.92
C ARG A 398 -48.54 -14.01 -1.96
#